data_AF-A0A2W6BFB9-F1
#
_entry.id   AF-A0A2W6BFB9-F1
#
_cell.length_a   1.000
_cell.length_b   1.000
_cell.length_c   1.000
_cell.angle_alpha   90.00
_cell.angle_beta   90.00
_cell.angle_gamma   90.00
#
_symmetry.space_group_name_H-M   'P 1'
#
loop_
_entity.id
_entity.type
_entity.pdbx_description
1 polymer ?
#
loop_
_entity_poly.entity_id
_entity_poly.type
_entity_poly.pdbx_seq_one_letter_code
_entity_poly.pdbx_strand_id
1 'polypeptide(L)'
;MKRVLLTGMSGTGKSSVIAELAARGYKAIDADTEDWSEWVQVSGDSEPSISGPEPASVWQTRDWVWREDRIQHLLSTEDTDLLFVSGTSPNQGKFYSQFNHVVL
;
A
#
# COMPACT_ATOMS: atom_id res chain seq x y z
N MET A 1 -11.40 7.63 16.74
CA MET A 1 -11.28 7.63 15.26
C MET A 1 -11.42 6.21 14.71
N LYS A 2 -12.22 6.02 13.65
CA LYS A 2 -12.31 4.77 12.88
C LYS A 2 -11.40 4.83 11.66
N ARG A 3 -10.68 3.75 11.38
CA ARG A 3 -9.72 3.64 10.27
C ARG A 3 -10.11 2.47 9.38
N VAL A 4 -10.28 2.72 8.09
CA VAL A 4 -10.70 1.74 7.09
C VAL A 4 -9.63 1.64 6.01
N LEU A 5 -9.14 0.43 5.76
CA LEU A 5 -8.27 0.12 4.64
C LEU A 5 -9.10 -0.42 3.47
N LEU A 6 -8.97 0.21 2.31
CA LEU A 6 -9.45 -0.28 1.02
C LEU A 6 -8.24 -0.91 0.30
N THR A 7 -8.16 -2.23 0.25
CA THR A 7 -7.05 -2.96 -0.38
C THR A 7 -7.60 -3.98 -1.36
N GLY A 8 -6.77 -4.50 -2.26
CA GLY A 8 -7.22 -5.42 -3.30
C GLY A 8 -6.39 -5.33 -4.56
N MET A 9 -6.60 -6.27 -5.49
CA MET A 9 -5.82 -6.35 -6.72
C MET A 9 -5.89 -5.06 -7.54
N SER A 10 -4.86 -4.80 -8.36
CA SER A 10 -4.91 -3.69 -9.33
C SER A 10 -6.13 -3.82 -10.24
N GLY A 11 -6.78 -2.69 -10.57
CA GLY A 11 -7.98 -2.66 -11.43
C GLY A 11 -9.32 -2.91 -10.73
N THR A 12 -9.38 -3.19 -9.43
CA THR A 12 -10.65 -3.41 -8.70
C THR A 12 -11.44 -2.14 -8.38
N GLY A 13 -10.93 -0.96 -8.74
CA GLY A 13 -11.63 0.33 -8.55
C GLY A 13 -11.34 1.06 -7.22
N LYS A 14 -10.35 0.62 -6.43
CA LYS A 14 -9.94 1.29 -5.17
C LYS A 14 -9.71 2.80 -5.33
N SER A 15 -8.97 3.19 -6.38
CA SER A 15 -8.68 4.58 -6.69
C SER A 15 -9.94 5.40 -7.01
N SER A 16 -10.93 4.78 -7.66
CA SER A 16 -12.23 5.44 -7.91
C SER A 16 -13.01 5.65 -6.60
N VAL A 17 -13.01 4.65 -5.72
CA VAL A 17 -13.71 4.72 -4.42
C VAL A 17 -13.06 5.76 -3.51
N ILE A 18 -11.73 5.78 -3.40
CA ILE A 18 -11.04 6.73 -2.52
C ILE A 18 -11.20 8.17 -3.01
N ALA A 19 -11.17 8.40 -4.33
CA ALA A 19 -11.42 9.71 -4.91
C ALA A 19 -12.84 10.21 -4.62
N GLU A 20 -13.85 9.32 -4.74
CA GLU A 20 -15.24 9.67 -4.44
C GLU A 20 -15.46 9.94 -2.93
N LEU A 21 -14.81 9.17 -2.05
CA LEU A 21 -14.84 9.42 -0.61
C LEU A 21 -14.23 10.78 -0.26
N ALA A 22 -13.10 11.14 -0.88
CA ALA A 22 -12.50 12.46 -0.73
C ALA A 22 -13.44 13.57 -1.25
N ALA A 23 -14.06 13.37 -2.42
CA ALA A 23 -15.02 14.33 -2.99
C ALA A 23 -16.25 14.57 -2.09
N ARG A 24 -16.63 13.57 -1.29
CA ARG A 24 -17.70 13.67 -0.28
C ARG A 24 -17.26 14.31 1.04
N GLY A 25 -16.00 14.72 1.16
CA GLY A 25 -15.47 15.42 2.33
C GLY A 25 -14.94 14.50 3.44
N TYR A 26 -14.80 13.20 3.19
CA TYR A 26 -14.13 12.31 4.14
C TYR A 26 -12.61 12.50 4.05
N LYS A 27 -11.91 12.28 5.18
CA LYS A 27 -10.46 12.12 5.15
C LYS A 27 -10.13 10.80 4.45
N ALA A 28 -9.70 10.89 3.20
CA ALA A 28 -9.47 9.77 2.31
C ALA A 28 -8.10 9.94 1.64
N ILE A 29 -7.22 8.97 1.85
CA ILE A 29 -5.83 9.00 1.39
C ILE A 29 -5.57 7.85 0.43
N ASP A 30 -5.03 8.14 -0.74
CA ASP A 30 -4.47 7.14 -1.65
C ASP A 30 -2.98 6.92 -1.34
N ALA A 31 -2.68 5.77 -0.74
CA ALA A 31 -1.35 5.36 -0.31
C ALA A 31 -0.50 4.78 -1.46
N ASP A 32 -1.08 4.51 -2.63
CA ASP A 32 -0.35 4.00 -3.81
C ASP A 32 0.37 5.13 -4.59
N THR A 33 0.53 6.31 -4.00
CA THR A 33 1.20 7.48 -4.61
C THR A 33 2.63 7.67 -4.08
N GLU A 34 3.46 8.44 -4.80
CA GLU A 34 4.87 8.68 -4.43
C GLU A 34 5.05 9.37 -3.07
N ASP A 35 4.02 10.09 -2.61
CA ASP A 35 3.99 10.72 -1.30
C ASP A 35 3.86 9.70 -0.16
N TRP A 36 3.27 8.54 -0.42
CA TRP A 36 2.98 7.53 0.60
C TRP A 36 3.77 6.25 0.41
N SER A 37 4.38 6.08 -0.76
CA SER A 37 5.11 4.88 -1.13
C SER A 37 6.43 5.19 -1.80
N GLU A 38 7.32 4.21 -1.80
CA GLU A 38 8.63 4.32 -2.42
C GLU A 38 9.11 2.97 -2.98
N TRP A 39 9.97 3.05 -4.00
CA TRP A 39 10.65 1.88 -4.53
C TRP A 39 11.81 1.48 -3.62
N VAL A 40 11.71 0.33 -2.96
CA VAL A 40 12.79 -0.25 -2.15
C VAL A 40 13.42 -1.41 -2.88
N GLN A 41 14.75 -1.52 -2.83
CA GLN A 41 15.45 -2.69 -3.36
C GLN A 41 15.16 -3.93 -2.53
N VAL A 42 14.72 -4.99 -3.20
CA VAL A 42 14.53 -6.31 -2.60
C VAL A 42 15.64 -7.20 -3.12
N SER A 43 16.50 -7.66 -2.22
CA SER A 43 17.48 -8.69 -2.51
C SER A 43 16.72 -9.96 -2.86
N GLY A 44 16.81 -10.41 -4.11
CA GLY A 44 16.32 -11.74 -4.46
C GLY A 44 17.23 -12.77 -3.80
N ASP A 45 16.80 -13.39 -2.70
CA ASP A 45 17.52 -14.48 -2.03
C ASP A 45 17.54 -15.80 -2.87
N SER A 46 17.27 -15.71 -4.17
CA SER A 46 17.38 -16.84 -5.09
C SER A 46 18.73 -16.75 -5.80
N GLU A 47 19.70 -17.55 -5.36
CA GLU A 47 20.81 -17.96 -6.22
C GLU A 47 20.21 -18.40 -7.58
N PRO A 48 20.64 -17.83 -8.71
CA PRO A 48 20.19 -18.30 -10.00
C PRO A 48 20.74 -19.71 -10.17
N SER A 49 19.87 -20.74 -10.15
CA SER A 49 20.24 -22.06 -10.64
C SER A 49 20.37 -21.95 -12.17
N ILE A 50 21.57 -21.58 -12.62
CA ILE A 50 21.89 -21.49 -14.05
C ILE A 50 22.00 -22.91 -14.59
N SER A 51 20.88 -23.45 -15.06
CA SER A 51 20.84 -24.56 -16.02
C SER A 51 19.63 -24.37 -16.93
N GLY A 52 19.68 -23.30 -17.72
CA GLY A 52 18.77 -23.03 -18.83
C GLY A 52 19.29 -21.87 -19.67
N PRO A 53 19.19 -21.90 -21.01
CA PRO A 53 19.79 -20.89 -21.89
C PRO A 53 19.03 -19.55 -21.93
N GLU A 54 18.01 -19.37 -21.09
CA GLU A 54 17.22 -18.15 -21.03
C GLU A 54 17.60 -17.39 -19.74
N PRO A 55 17.99 -16.11 -19.79
CA PRO A 55 18.19 -15.35 -18.56
C PRO A 55 16.84 -15.26 -17.86
N ALA A 56 16.68 -16.05 -16.80
CA ALA A 56 15.55 -15.99 -15.90
C ALA A 56 15.50 -14.58 -15.33
N SER A 57 14.72 -13.72 -15.99
CA SER A 57 14.09 -12.53 -15.42
C SER A 57 14.88 -11.86 -14.30
N VAL A 58 15.76 -10.94 -14.68
CA VAL A 58 16.23 -9.82 -13.83
C VAL A 58 15.05 -8.89 -13.45
N TRP A 59 13.81 -9.40 -13.49
CA TRP A 59 12.57 -8.66 -13.38
C TRP A 59 12.23 -8.51 -11.89
N GLN A 60 12.34 -7.25 -11.44
CA GLN A 60 11.92 -6.69 -10.14
C GLN A 60 12.85 -6.99 -8.95
N THR A 61 14.03 -6.35 -8.97
CA THR A 61 14.85 -6.11 -7.76
C THR A 61 14.30 -4.98 -6.88
N ARG A 62 13.08 -4.48 -7.15
CA ARG A 62 12.47 -3.38 -6.41
C ARG A 62 10.97 -3.61 -6.21
N ASP A 63 10.52 -3.35 -5.00
CA ASP A 63 9.10 -3.36 -4.62
C ASP A 63 8.62 -1.95 -4.32
N TRP A 64 7.36 -1.67 -4.65
CA TRP A 64 6.64 -0.47 -4.25
C TRP A 64 6.08 -0.69 -2.86
N VAL A 65 6.69 -0.07 -1.86
CA VAL A 65 6.32 -0.24 -0.45
C VAL A 65 5.83 1.05 0.15
N TRP A 66 4.92 0.96 1.11
CA TRP A 66 4.49 2.12 1.87
C TRP A 66 5.65 2.67 2.71
N ARG A 67 5.80 4.00 2.72
CA ARG A 67 6.70 4.75 3.60
C ARG A 67 6.19 4.62 5.04
N GLU A 68 6.86 3.77 5.82
CA GLU A 68 6.35 3.31 7.12
C GLU A 68 6.20 4.46 8.13
N ASP A 69 7.13 5.41 8.12
CA ASP A 69 7.09 6.62 8.93
C ASP A 69 5.84 7.47 8.63
N ARG A 70 5.53 7.66 7.35
CA ARG A 70 4.37 8.46 6.91
C ARG A 70 3.07 7.76 7.24
N ILE A 71 2.93 6.48 6.92
CA ILE A 71 1.72 5.71 7.25
C ILE A 71 1.53 5.64 8.76
N GLN A 72 2.59 5.39 9.53
CA GLN A 72 2.50 5.35 10.99
C GLN A 72 2.06 6.71 11.55
N HIS A 73 2.61 7.81 11.03
CA HIS A 73 2.21 9.15 11.44
C HIS A 73 0.73 9.41 11.11
N LEU A 74 0.28 9.08 9.89
CA LEU A 74 -1.12 9.20 9.48
C LEU A 74 -2.07 8.43 10.40
N LEU A 75 -1.74 7.17 10.71
CA LEU A 75 -2.58 6.32 11.55
C LEU A 75 -2.57 6.74 13.02
N SER A 76 -1.49 7.40 13.49
CA SER A 76 -1.40 7.94 14.85
C SER A 76 -2.12 9.29 15.05
N THR A 77 -2.45 9.98 13.96
CA THR A 77 -3.12 11.29 14.03
C THR A 77 -4.62 11.11 14.30
N GLU A 78 -5.16 11.87 15.26
CA GLU A 78 -6.59 11.84 15.62
C GLU A 78 -7.28 13.19 15.31
N ASP A 79 -7.28 13.57 14.04
CA ASP A 79 -7.86 14.83 13.53
C ASP A 79 -9.20 14.65 12.79
N THR A 80 -9.73 13.42 12.76
CA THR A 80 -11.01 13.06 12.16
C THR A 80 -11.67 11.92 12.91
N ASP A 81 -13.00 11.81 12.82
CA ASP A 81 -13.73 10.66 13.32
C ASP A 81 -13.57 9.43 12.43
N LEU A 82 -13.31 9.62 11.13
CA LEU A 82 -13.23 8.56 10.12
C LEU A 82 -12.14 8.86 9.09
N LEU A 83 -11.23 7.89 8.91
CA LEU A 83 -10.18 7.88 7.89
C LEU A 83 -10.33 6.66 6.98
N PHE A 84 -10.27 6.92 5.67
CA PHE A 84 -10.10 5.90 4.65
C PHE A 84 -8.69 5.96 4.09
N VAL A 85 -8.06 4.80 3.96
CA VAL A 85 -6.78 4.63 3.28
C VAL A 85 -7.00 3.64 2.15
N SER A 86 -6.64 3.99 0.92
CA SER A 86 -6.60 3.07 -0.22
C SER A 86 -5.18 2.70 -0.52
N GLY A 87 -4.91 1.43 -0.80
CA GLY A 87 -3.61 1.02 -1.32
C GLY A 87 -3.37 -0.48 -1.24
N THR A 88 -2.36 -0.96 -1.96
CA THR A 88 -1.93 -2.36 -1.89
C THR A 88 -0.42 -2.45 -1.96
N SER A 89 0.20 -2.76 -0.81
CA SER A 89 1.65 -2.80 -0.66
C SER A 89 2.10 -4.08 0.05
N PRO A 90 3.28 -4.66 -0.29
CA PRO A 90 3.84 -5.83 0.40
C PRO A 90 3.97 -5.66 1.92
N ASN A 91 4.27 -4.46 2.41
CA ASN A 91 4.46 -4.19 3.84
C ASN A 91 3.18 -3.76 4.58
N GLN A 92 2.02 -3.72 3.92
CA GLN A 92 0.77 -3.23 4.54
C GLN A 92 0.34 -4.05 5.77
N GLY A 93 0.70 -5.34 5.82
CA GLY A 93 0.39 -6.23 6.94
C GLY A 93 0.93 -5.75 8.28
N LYS A 94 1.99 -4.92 8.29
CA LYS A 94 2.53 -4.29 9.51
C LYS A 94 1.53 -3.35 10.20
N PHE A 95 0.56 -2.82 9.45
CA PHE A 95 -0.37 -1.79 9.93
C PHE A 95 -1.78 -2.31 10.23
N TYR A 96 -2.07 -3.58 9.93
CA TYR A 96 -3.43 -4.14 10.06
C TYR A 96 -4.03 -3.99 11.46
N SER A 97 -3.23 -4.09 12.51
CA SER A 97 -3.69 -3.90 13.90
C SER A 97 -4.21 -2.50 14.20
N GLN A 98 -3.86 -1.51 13.37
CA GLN A 98 -4.27 -0.11 13.52
C GLN A 98 -5.54 0.21 12.71
N PHE A 99 -5.96 -0.67 11.81
CA PHE A 99 -7.21 -0.54 11.07
C PHE A 99 -8.36 -1.23 11.80
N ASN A 100 -9.53 -0.58 11.82
CA ASN A 100 -10.74 -1.18 12.37
C ASN A 100 -11.43 -2.09 11.35
N HIS A 101 -11.29 -1.78 10.07
CA HIS A 101 -11.86 -2.54 8.96
C HIS A 101 -10.87 -2.63 7.79
N VAL A 102 -10.84 -3.78 7.15
CA VAL A 102 -10.14 -4.02 5.88
C VAL A 102 -11.17 -4.50 4.88
N VAL A 103 -11.28 -3.81 3.75
CA VAL A 103 -12.19 -4.12 2.63
C VAL A 103 -11.34 -4.60 1.46
N LEU A 104 -11.75 -5.74 0.86
CA LEU A 104 -11.06 -6.46 -0.23
C LEU A 104 -11.80 -6.32 -1.57
#